data_AF-A0A1H5VVT7-F1
#
_entry.id   AF-A0A1H5VVT7-F1
#
_cell.length_a   1.000
_cell.length_b   1.000
_cell.length_c   1.000
_cell.angle_alpha   90.00
_cell.angle_beta   90.00
_cell.angle_gamma   90.00
#
_symmetry.space_group_name_H-M   'P 1'
#
loop_
_entity.id
_entity.type
_entity.pdbx_description
1 polymer ?
#
loop_
_entity_poly.entity_id
_entity_poly.type
_entity_poly.pdbx_seq_one_letter_code
_entity_poly.pdbx_strand_id
1 'polypeptide(L)' 'MDIRKIREELNMSQSQFANKFHLSVKTLQRWEQGKTKVPESIYYMINKIYELEKKDK' A
#
# COMPACT_ATOMS: atom_id res chain seq x y z
N MET A 1 -0.42 -0.12 -10.87
CA MET A 1 0.23 0.93 -10.06
C MET A 1 1.16 0.24 -9.08
N ASP A 2 2.31 0.82 -8.75
CA ASP A 2 3.21 0.24 -7.74
C ASP A 2 2.66 0.57 -6.34
N ILE A 3 2.74 -0.37 -5.39
CA ILE A 3 2.31 -0.15 -4.00
C ILE A 3 3.06 1.01 -3.35
N ARG A 4 4.32 1.23 -3.77
CA ARG A 4 5.10 2.40 -3.36
C ARG A 4 4.45 3.71 -3.78
N LYS A 5 3.94 3.77 -5.01
CA LYS A 5 3.27 4.98 -5.55
C LYS A 5 2.01 5.29 -4.77
N ILE A 6 1.18 4.28 -4.49
CA ILE A 6 -0.03 4.44 -3.64
C ILE A 6 0.36 5.05 -2.29
N ARG A 7 1.40 4.51 -1.64
CA ARG A 7 1.87 5.02 -0.35
C ARG A 7 2.34 6.48 -0.43
N GLU A 8 3.12 6.82 -1.45
CA GLU A 8 3.67 8.16 -1.64
C GLU A 8 2.57 9.18 -1.94
N GLU A 9 1.56 8.84 -2.74
CA GLU A 9 0.40 9.69 -2.99
C GLU A 9 -0.49 9.91 -1.76
N LEU A 10 -0.48 8.96 -0.82
CA LEU A 10 -1.11 9.11 0.49
C LEU A 10 -0.25 9.90 1.50
N ASN A 11 0.95 10.35 1.12
CA ASN A 11 1.93 11.02 1.99
C ASN A 11 2.27 10.21 3.26
N MET A 12 2.37 8.89 3.13
CA MET A 12 2.65 8.01 4.27
C MET A 12 4.09 7.50 4.26
N SER A 13 4.72 7.47 5.44
CA SER A 13 5.89 6.63 5.69
C SER A 13 5.54 5.15 5.56
N GLN A 14 6.55 4.28 5.42
CA GLN A 14 6.35 2.83 5.39
C GLN A 14 5.64 2.33 6.66
N SER A 15 5.97 2.88 7.84
CA SER A 15 5.34 2.50 9.10
C SER A 15 3.87 2.91 9.18
N GLN A 16 3.53 4.12 8.73
CA GLN A 16 2.13 4.58 8.71
C GLN A 16 1.28 3.73 7.75
N PHE A 17 1.81 3.45 6.56
CA PHE A 17 1.12 2.62 5.57
C PHE A 17 0.94 1.18 6.06
N ALA A 18 2.00 0.59 6.61
CA ALA A 18 1.95 -0.76 7.16
C ALA A 18 0.91 -0.87 8.29
N ASN A 19 0.87 0.12 9.20
CA ASN A 19 -0.13 0.17 10.26
C ASN A 19 -1.55 0.28 9.69
N LYS A 20 -1.79 1.23 8.76
CA LYS A 20 -3.11 1.44 8.13
C LYS A 20 -3.68 0.20 7.46
N PHE A 21 -2.85 -0.59 6.80
CA PHE A 21 -3.27 -1.79 6.07
C PHE A 21 -3.02 -3.10 6.84
N HIS A 22 -2.68 -3.02 8.13
CA HIS A 22 -2.38 -4.18 8.98
C HIS A 22 -1.31 -5.13 8.39
N LEU A 23 -0.27 -4.54 7.81
CA LEU A 23 0.88 -5.22 7.25
C LEU A 23 2.09 -5.07 8.18
N SER A 24 3.06 -5.98 8.07
CA SER A 24 4.37 -5.71 8.64
C SER A 24 5.15 -4.73 7.74
N VAL A 25 5.92 -3.82 8.35
CA VAL A 25 6.84 -2.92 7.61
C VAL A 25 7.80 -3.71 6.73
N LYS A 26 8.27 -4.87 7.21
CA LYS A 26 9.14 -5.78 6.47
C LYS A 26 8.48 -6.34 5.21
N THR A 27 7.20 -6.71 5.29
CA THR A 27 6.43 -7.19 4.13
C THR A 27 6.31 -6.09 3.08
N LEU A 28 5.92 -4.88 3.50
CA LEU A 28 5.83 -3.73 2.62
C LEU A 28 7.18 -3.43 1.94
N GLN A 29 8.28 -3.41 2.70
CA GLN A 29 9.63 -3.19 2.15
C GLN A 29 10.01 -4.23 1.09
N ARG A 30 9.69 -5.51 1.31
CA ARG A 30 9.98 -6.56 0.31
C ARG A 30 9.16 -6.36 -0.97
N TRP A 31 7.92 -5.90 -0.86
CA TRP A 31 7.10 -5.55 -2.02
C TRP A 31 7.66 -4.33 -2.77
N GLU A 32 7.97 -3.24 -2.08
CA GLU A 32 8.51 -2.02 -2.69
C GLU A 32 9.91 -2.21 -3.32
N GLN A 33 10.67 -3.20 -2.84
CA GLN A 33 11.97 -3.58 -3.42
C GLN A 33 11.86 -4.63 -4.53
N GLY A 34 10.65 -5.09 -4.87
CA GLY A 34 10.42 -6.14 -5.87
C GLY A 34 10.92 -7.54 -5.44
N LYS A 35 11.26 -7.75 -4.17
CA LYS A 35 11.75 -9.03 -3.64
C LYS A 35 10.65 -10.10 -3.58
N THR A 36 9.41 -9.67 -3.45
CA THR A 36 8.21 -10.53 -3.47
C THR A 36 7.08 -9.80 -4.18
N LYS A 37 6.20 -10.54 -4.86
CA LYS A 37 4.98 -9.97 -5.43
C LYS A 37 3.96 -9.69 -4.33
N VAL A 38 3.18 -8.64 -4.50
CA VAL A 38 1.99 -8.39 -3.68
C VAL A 38 0.93 -9.42 -4.07
N PRO A 39 0.28 -10.12 -3.13
CA PRO A 39 -0.87 -10.94 -3.45
C PRO A 39 -1.98 -10.10 -4.11
N GLU A 40 -2.57 -10.60 -5.19
CA GLU A 40 -3.60 -9.86 -5.96
C GLU A 40 -4.77 -9.40 -5.08
N SER A 41 -5.21 -10.22 -4.12
CA SER A 41 -6.27 -9.86 -3.18
C SER A 41 -5.91 -8.64 -2.32
N ILE A 42 -4.67 -8.57 -1.84
CA ILE A 42 -4.18 -7.43 -1.05
C ILE A 42 -4.05 -6.19 -1.92
N TYR A 43 -3.50 -6.35 -3.12
CA TYR A 43 -3.39 -5.25 -4.08
C TYR A 43 -4.77 -4.67 -4.42
N TYR A 44 -5.76 -5.52 -4.66
CA TYR A 44 -7.14 -5.11 -4.89
C TYR A 44 -7.71 -4.32 -3.70
N MET A 45 -7.58 -4.82 -2.47
CA MET A 45 -8.08 -4.14 -1.27
C MET A 45 -7.45 -2.76 -1.06
N ILE A 46 -6.13 -2.66 -1.22
CA ILE A 46 -5.40 -1.39 -1.08
C ILE A 46 -5.88 -0.37 -2.12
N ASN A 47 -6.00 -0.78 -3.40
CA ASN A 47 -6.49 0.11 -4.44
C ASN A 47 -7.93 0.54 -4.19
N LYS A 48 -8.80 -0.35 -3.70
CA LYS A 48 -10.20 0.02 -3.42
C LYS A 48 -10.31 1.04 -2.30
N ILE A 49 -9.55 0.87 -1.22
CA ILE A 49 -9.50 1.85 -0.12
C ILE A 49 -8.97 3.19 -0.63
N TYR A 50 -7.90 3.16 -1.43
CA TYR A 50 -7.32 4.35 -2.05
C TYR A 50 -8.31 5.09 -2.99
N GLU A 51 -9.04 4.35 -3.84
CA GLU A 51 -10.08 4.92 -4.71
C GLU A 51 -11.22 5.57 -3.94
N LEU A 52 -11.63 4.97 -2.81
CA LEU A 52 -12.67 5.53 -1.95
C LEU A 52 -12.20 6.84 -1.30
N GLU A 53 -10.99 6.87 -0.74
CA GLU A 53 -10.42 8.09 -0.12
C GLU A 53 -10.20 9.23 -1.11
N LYS A 54 -10.02 8.93 -2.40
CA LYS A 54 -9.94 9.94 -3.46
C LYS A 54 -11.30 10.49 -3.88
N LYS A 55 -12.39 9.74 -3.70
CA LYS A 55 -13.75 10.20 -4.04
C LYS A 55 -14.34 11.11 -2.97
N ASP A 56 -13.84 11.02 -1.74
CA ASP A 56 -14.27 11.85 -0.60
C ASP A 56 -13.50 13.19 -0.52
N LYS A 57 -12.58 13.46 -1.45
CA LYS A 57 -11.84 14.73 -1.59
C LYS A 57 -12.27 15.48 -2.85
#